data_AF-A0A564ZYI2-F1
#
_entry.id   AF-A0A564ZYI2-F1
#
_cell.length_a   1.000
_cell.length_b   1.000
_cell.length_c   1.000
_cell.angle_alpha   90.00
_cell.angle_beta   90.00
_cell.angle_gamma   90.00
#
_symmetry.space_group_name_H-M   'P 1'
#
loop_
_entity.id
_entity.type
_entity.pdbx_description
1 polymer ?
#
loop_
_entity_poly.entity_id
_entity_poly.type
_entity_poly.pdbx_seq_one_letter_code
_entity_poly.pdbx_strand_id
1 'polypeptide(L)'
;MRVGHFSFVRLLLLQSLLVQRLPVQKQQQSSIPARKHPEEEGGGPSPQNALAQVANQMKGTCDFSRAPLNVSCSENEIVALPGGEGAMVSGTTGSTANDERARHCVQFTKGFDVLTFVCPKRSSEDYSGVEIRPMSCFETVRRTDGTNQQLSEVLKGVQLENRDTDLLSIRRVFIPPTIYQNFIFECSCDNSLTFWKNKMGARGIMRVHLRRNILFGCDFDHTGGVEYTGGLGGELPMADEASAGSAYDRSAGGGSAEDRSAGGGSADDWAFWRNAGPSAEELAEKNKTAFTNFYPPGEVSLAKEKGLVCDVKITKREVYLGLVCPPGYEMYPSNCFERVLQKDGSIVRVSELLKHDVSFHADGNRRMSFATFTLNRNENPQGFSCMCLNVQAPEAPPLQANFAFHNYESAGVRFGLPCALVALVLLALCL
;
A
#
# COMPACT_ATOMS: atom_id res chain seq x y z
N MET A 1 -14.57 -84.13 -29.80
CA MET A 1 -13.61 -83.05 -29.49
C MET A 1 -14.08 -82.36 -28.23
N ARG A 2 -13.42 -82.60 -27.09
CA ARG A 2 -13.76 -81.99 -25.79
C ARG A 2 -12.90 -80.75 -25.59
N VAL A 3 -13.55 -79.59 -25.51
CA VAL A 3 -12.90 -78.32 -25.14
C VAL A 3 -12.81 -78.27 -23.62
N GLY A 4 -11.60 -78.35 -23.09
CA GLY A 4 -11.33 -78.28 -21.65
C GLY A 4 -11.33 -76.83 -21.17
N HIS A 5 -12.11 -76.56 -20.13
CA HIS A 5 -12.08 -75.33 -19.36
C HIS A 5 -10.68 -75.05 -18.81
N PHE A 6 -10.06 -73.96 -19.25
CA PHE A 6 -8.87 -73.40 -18.61
C PHE A 6 -9.26 -72.68 -17.33
N SER A 7 -8.74 -73.16 -16.20
CA SER A 7 -8.99 -72.62 -14.86
C SER A 7 -8.21 -71.32 -14.63
N PHE A 8 -8.94 -70.22 -14.46
CA PHE A 8 -8.46 -68.88 -14.09
C PHE A 8 -7.61 -68.84 -12.81
N VAL A 9 -7.67 -69.89 -11.99
CA VAL A 9 -6.97 -69.98 -10.70
C VAL A 9 -5.45 -70.13 -10.86
N ARG A 10 -4.96 -70.66 -12.00
CA ARG A 10 -3.52 -70.79 -12.27
C ARG A 10 -2.85 -69.49 -12.73
N LEU A 11 -3.61 -68.52 -13.25
CA LEU A 11 -3.05 -67.24 -13.70
C LEU A 11 -2.84 -66.27 -12.52
N LEU A 12 -3.69 -66.34 -11.50
CA LEU A 12 -3.60 -65.50 -10.30
C LEU A 12 -2.44 -65.91 -9.36
N LEU A 13 -2.10 -67.20 -9.29
CA LEU A 13 -0.99 -67.70 -8.47
C LEU A 13 0.41 -67.32 -9.01
N LEU A 14 0.52 -66.96 -10.29
CA LEU A 14 1.77 -66.49 -10.90
C LEU A 14 2.01 -64.98 -10.70
N GLN A 15 0.97 -64.20 -10.36
CA GLN A 15 1.13 -62.77 -10.02
C GLN A 15 1.47 -62.54 -8.53
N SER A 16 1.20 -63.50 -7.65
CA SER A 16 1.51 -63.39 -6.20
C SER A 16 2.98 -63.67 -5.83
N LEU A 17 3.82 -64.12 -6.77
CA LEU A 17 5.23 -64.45 -6.51
C LEU A 17 6.25 -63.38 -6.96
N LEU A 18 5.77 -62.20 -7.41
CA LEU A 18 6.59 -61.06 -7.83
C LEU A 18 6.52 -59.85 -6.89
N VAL A 19 6.07 -60.04 -5.65
CA VAL A 19 6.20 -59.01 -4.59
C VAL A 19 7.60 -59.10 -3.99
N GLN A 20 8.58 -58.56 -4.71
CA GLN A 20 9.89 -58.28 -4.15
C GLN A 20 9.75 -57.18 -3.09
N ARG A 21 10.35 -57.44 -1.93
CA ARG A 21 10.43 -56.56 -0.77
C ARG A 21 11.02 -55.19 -1.16
N LEU A 22 10.18 -54.17 -1.19
CA LEU A 22 10.62 -52.78 -1.13
C LEU A 22 10.82 -52.39 0.35
N PRO A 23 11.93 -51.73 0.70
CA PRO A 23 12.18 -51.31 2.08
C PRO A 23 11.23 -50.19 2.48
N VAL A 24 10.73 -50.26 3.72
CA VAL A 24 10.02 -49.20 4.41
C VAL A 24 10.94 -47.99 4.53
N GLN A 25 10.70 -46.93 3.75
CA GLN A 25 11.30 -45.63 3.99
C GLN A 25 10.38 -44.78 4.87
N LYS A 26 10.89 -44.50 6.08
CA LYS A 26 10.46 -43.41 6.96
C LYS A 26 10.41 -42.08 6.20
N GLN A 27 9.31 -41.35 6.39
CA GLN A 27 9.25 -39.89 6.55
C GLN A 27 10.12 -39.06 5.58
N GLN A 28 9.55 -38.64 4.46
CA GLN A 28 10.12 -37.56 3.64
C GLN A 28 9.34 -36.28 3.91
N GLN A 29 9.65 -35.68 5.05
CA GLN A 29 9.50 -34.25 5.28
C GLN A 29 10.21 -33.56 4.11
N SER A 30 9.51 -32.68 3.40
CA SER A 30 10.05 -31.88 2.29
C SER A 30 11.24 -31.06 2.81
N SER A 31 12.42 -31.66 2.71
CA SER A 31 13.70 -31.03 3.04
C SER A 31 13.95 -29.97 1.99
N ILE A 32 13.90 -28.71 2.42
CA ILE A 32 14.47 -27.56 1.70
C ILE A 32 15.86 -27.98 1.20
N PRO A 33 16.19 -27.81 -0.10
CA PRO A 33 17.51 -28.15 -0.60
C PRO A 33 18.57 -27.35 0.16
N ALA A 34 19.65 -28.03 0.54
CA ALA A 34 20.78 -27.44 1.24
C ALA A 34 21.27 -26.17 0.52
N ARG A 35 21.28 -25.04 1.25
CA ARG A 35 21.78 -23.74 0.80
C ARG A 35 23.21 -23.88 0.29
N LYS A 36 23.37 -23.92 -1.03
CA LYS A 36 24.42 -23.13 -1.69
C LYS A 36 23.73 -21.86 -2.14
N HIS A 37 24.08 -20.71 -1.56
CA HIS A 37 23.67 -19.42 -2.08
C HIS A 37 24.26 -19.29 -3.50
N PRO A 38 23.46 -19.35 -4.59
CA PRO A 38 23.99 -19.15 -5.93
C PRO A 38 24.27 -17.67 -6.21
N GLU A 39 24.02 -16.78 -5.24
CA GLU A 39 24.11 -15.33 -5.39
C GLU A 39 25.44 -14.73 -4.89
N GLU A 40 26.38 -15.53 -4.35
CA GLU A 40 27.70 -15.01 -3.94
C GLU A 40 28.79 -15.11 -5.04
N GLU A 41 28.57 -15.83 -6.14
CA GLU A 41 29.56 -15.91 -7.25
C GLU A 41 29.36 -14.87 -8.37
N GLY A 42 28.32 -14.05 -8.28
CA GLY A 42 28.14 -12.90 -9.15
C GLY A 42 28.16 -11.63 -8.31
N GLY A 43 29.26 -10.87 -8.34
CA GLY A 43 29.36 -9.54 -7.76
C GLY A 43 28.35 -8.59 -8.41
N GLY A 44 27.08 -8.69 -7.99
CA GLY A 44 26.04 -7.74 -8.31
C GLY A 44 26.24 -6.48 -7.48
N PRO A 45 25.90 -5.28 -8.02
CA PRO A 45 26.03 -4.05 -7.26
C PRO A 45 25.20 -4.14 -5.98
N SER A 46 25.73 -3.61 -4.87
CA SER A 46 24.97 -3.45 -3.62
C SER A 46 23.63 -2.77 -3.91
N PRO A 47 22.57 -2.99 -3.11
CA PRO A 47 21.30 -2.30 -3.31
C PRO A 47 21.58 -0.80 -3.38
N GLN A 48 21.39 -0.23 -4.57
CA GLN A 48 21.55 1.20 -4.79
C GLN A 48 20.42 1.87 -4.01
N ASN A 49 20.75 2.88 -3.20
CA ASN A 49 19.80 3.65 -2.40
C ASN A 49 18.55 3.97 -3.23
N ALA A 50 17.37 3.85 -2.63
CA ALA A 50 16.06 4.19 -3.22
C ALA A 50 16.03 5.45 -4.11
N LEU A 51 16.82 6.45 -3.70
CA LEU A 51 16.94 7.75 -4.34
C LEU A 51 17.75 7.74 -5.64
N ALA A 52 18.55 6.70 -5.89
CA ALA A 52 19.34 6.50 -7.11
C ALA A 52 18.52 5.77 -8.20
N GLN A 53 17.68 4.81 -7.83
CA GLN A 53 16.81 4.11 -8.78
C GLN A 53 15.64 5.00 -9.26
N VAL A 54 15.11 5.86 -8.40
CA VAL A 54 13.98 6.77 -8.71
C VAL A 54 14.46 8.16 -9.20
N ALA A 55 15.78 8.44 -9.19
CA ALA A 55 16.34 9.75 -9.57
C ALA A 55 16.03 10.20 -11.01
N ASN A 56 15.70 9.27 -11.92
CA ASN A 56 15.37 9.61 -13.32
C ASN A 56 13.93 10.11 -13.51
N GLN A 57 13.08 10.08 -12.49
CA GLN A 57 11.77 10.74 -12.48
C GLN A 57 11.84 11.98 -11.58
N MET A 58 12.36 13.10 -12.10
CA MET A 58 12.31 14.40 -11.42
C MET A 58 10.90 15.01 -11.44
N LYS A 59 9.91 14.28 -10.90
CA LYS A 59 8.57 14.79 -10.64
C LYS A 59 8.52 15.23 -9.17
N GLY A 60 8.27 16.51 -8.92
CA GLY A 60 8.02 17.00 -7.55
C GLY A 60 9.16 17.75 -6.86
N THR A 61 10.05 18.42 -7.61
CA THR A 61 11.04 19.34 -7.03
C THR A 61 10.43 20.72 -6.78
N CYS A 62 10.54 21.21 -5.54
CA CYS A 62 10.23 22.59 -5.15
C CYS A 62 11.54 23.31 -4.82
N ASP A 63 12.06 24.07 -5.79
CA ASP A 63 13.31 24.81 -5.66
C ASP A 63 13.08 26.30 -5.40
N PHE A 64 13.16 26.69 -4.12
CA PHE A 64 12.97 28.07 -3.68
C PHE A 64 14.21 28.95 -3.88
N SER A 65 15.28 28.43 -4.46
CA SER A 65 16.48 29.21 -4.81
C SER A 65 16.45 29.78 -6.23
N ARG A 66 15.49 29.34 -7.06
CA ARG A 66 15.42 29.69 -8.50
C ARG A 66 14.03 30.17 -8.88
N ALA A 67 13.96 30.97 -9.94
CA ALA A 67 12.67 31.34 -10.54
C ALA A 67 11.93 30.08 -11.04
N PRO A 68 10.60 30.00 -10.93
CA PRO A 68 9.68 31.05 -10.47
C PRO A 68 9.44 31.08 -8.95
N LEU A 69 10.02 30.15 -8.19
CA LEU A 69 9.76 29.98 -6.75
C LEU A 69 10.73 30.75 -5.85
N ASN A 70 11.65 31.52 -6.43
CA ASN A 70 12.70 32.23 -5.70
C ASN A 70 12.12 33.07 -4.54
N VAL A 71 12.72 32.92 -3.36
CA VAL A 71 12.33 33.61 -2.12
C VAL A 71 13.21 34.82 -1.77
N SER A 72 14.17 35.19 -2.64
CA SER A 72 15.00 36.39 -2.45
C SER A 72 14.17 37.68 -2.31
N CYS A 73 14.81 38.74 -1.85
CA CYS A 73 14.21 40.08 -1.81
C CYS A 73 13.76 40.50 -3.23
N SER A 74 12.45 40.57 -3.47
CA SER A 74 11.88 40.90 -4.79
C SER A 74 11.64 42.41 -4.95
N GLU A 75 11.45 42.89 -6.18
CA GLU A 75 11.39 44.33 -6.51
C GLU A 75 10.15 45.07 -6.02
N ASN A 76 9.16 44.40 -5.42
CA ASN A 76 7.97 45.07 -4.94
C ASN A 76 8.32 45.89 -3.68
N GLU A 77 8.29 47.22 -3.84
CA GLU A 77 8.48 48.19 -2.76
C GLU A 77 7.62 47.81 -1.55
N ILE A 78 8.24 47.86 -0.36
CA ILE A 78 7.49 47.95 0.87
C ILE A 78 6.72 49.26 0.78
N VAL A 79 5.42 49.21 0.48
CA VAL A 79 4.52 50.36 0.61
C VAL A 79 4.55 50.74 2.09
N ALA A 80 5.38 51.71 2.43
CA ALA A 80 5.32 52.37 3.71
C ALA A 80 3.93 53.02 3.79
N LEU A 81 3.08 52.53 4.68
CA LEU A 81 1.87 53.25 5.07
C LEU A 81 2.33 54.58 5.67
N PRO A 82 2.05 55.74 5.04
CA PRO A 82 2.36 57.01 5.68
C PRO A 82 1.35 57.18 6.81
N GLY A 83 1.85 57.16 8.04
CA GLY A 83 1.12 57.77 9.15
C GLY A 83 0.96 59.26 8.86
N GLY A 84 -0.28 59.75 8.79
CA GLY A 84 -0.56 61.18 8.73
C GLY A 84 -1.76 61.57 7.88
N GLU A 85 -2.94 61.42 8.46
CA GLU A 85 -4.16 62.24 8.29
C GLU A 85 -4.80 62.40 6.89
N GLY A 86 -5.96 61.75 6.73
CA GLY A 86 -7.09 62.33 5.98
C GLY A 86 -7.35 61.80 4.57
N ALA A 87 -7.85 60.57 4.42
CA ALA A 87 -8.69 60.20 3.28
C ALA A 87 -9.57 58.99 3.61
N MET A 88 -10.88 59.19 3.72
CA MET A 88 -11.85 58.08 3.70
C MET A 88 -11.88 57.48 2.29
N VAL A 89 -11.35 56.27 2.15
CA VAL A 89 -11.71 55.38 1.03
C VAL A 89 -12.33 54.13 1.62
N SER A 90 -13.64 54.02 1.37
CA SER A 90 -14.47 52.86 1.66
C SER A 90 -14.03 51.67 0.81
N GLY A 91 -13.71 50.54 1.45
CA GLY A 91 -13.34 49.30 0.77
C GLY A 91 -13.15 48.15 1.75
N THR A 92 -14.26 47.50 2.11
CA THR A 92 -14.42 46.12 2.57
C THR A 92 -13.19 45.39 3.15
N THR A 93 -13.28 45.14 4.46
CA THR A 93 -12.58 44.14 5.26
C THR A 93 -12.54 42.74 4.63
N GLY A 94 -11.35 42.10 4.59
CA GLY A 94 -11.23 40.64 4.40
C GLY A 94 -9.90 40.11 3.85
N SER A 95 -8.89 39.96 4.71
CA SER A 95 -7.85 38.89 4.70
C SER A 95 -6.93 38.62 3.49
N THR A 96 -6.71 39.49 2.50
CA THR A 96 -5.92 39.12 1.29
C THR A 96 -4.46 39.60 1.23
N ALA A 97 -4.00 40.53 2.09
CA ALA A 97 -2.68 41.15 1.92
C ALA A 97 -1.47 40.25 2.25
N ASN A 98 -1.63 39.22 3.10
CA ASN A 98 -0.51 38.36 3.53
C ASN A 98 -0.18 37.21 2.57
N ASP A 99 -1.07 36.90 1.62
CA ASP A 99 -0.91 35.75 0.71
C ASP A 99 -0.17 36.13 -0.59
N GLU A 100 -0.15 37.41 -0.96
CA GLU A 100 0.46 37.89 -2.21
C GLU A 100 1.99 37.71 -2.27
N ARG A 101 2.66 37.51 -1.12
CA ARG A 101 4.12 37.30 -1.02
C ARG A 101 4.51 35.85 -0.74
N ALA A 102 3.56 34.92 -0.75
CA ALA A 102 3.83 33.49 -0.60
C ALA A 102 4.03 32.81 -1.96
N ARG A 103 5.15 32.11 -2.13
CA ARG A 103 5.44 31.29 -3.32
C ARG A 103 4.99 29.86 -3.04
N HIS A 104 3.95 29.40 -3.70
CA HIS A 104 3.38 28.07 -3.48
C HIS A 104 3.91 27.07 -4.50
N CYS A 105 4.41 25.94 -4.00
CA CYS A 105 4.74 24.75 -4.78
C CYS A 105 3.83 23.61 -4.33
N VAL A 106 2.81 23.29 -5.13
CA VAL A 106 1.82 22.28 -4.78
C VAL A 106 2.14 20.97 -5.49
N GLN A 107 2.24 19.88 -4.75
CA GLN A 107 2.52 18.55 -5.26
C GLN A 107 1.37 17.59 -4.95
N PHE A 108 1.04 16.73 -5.91
CA PHE A 108 0.04 15.67 -5.75
C PHE A 108 0.70 14.33 -6.02
N THR A 109 0.59 13.39 -5.09
CA THR A 109 1.19 12.06 -5.21
C THR A 109 0.26 10.97 -4.65
N LYS A 110 0.31 9.79 -5.25
CA LYS A 110 -0.30 8.54 -4.73
C LYS A 110 0.76 7.65 -4.04
N GLY A 111 1.94 8.19 -3.78
CA GLY A 111 3.12 7.48 -3.30
C GLY A 111 3.90 6.79 -4.42
N PHE A 112 5.03 6.20 -4.04
CA PHE A 112 6.11 5.75 -4.92
C PHE A 112 6.78 6.91 -5.69
N ASP A 113 6.92 8.09 -5.08
CA ASP A 113 7.55 9.27 -5.69
C ASP A 113 8.69 9.79 -4.80
N VAL A 114 9.72 10.40 -5.39
CA VAL A 114 10.75 11.15 -4.66
C VAL A 114 10.49 12.65 -4.78
N LEU A 115 10.25 13.30 -3.65
CA LEU A 115 10.07 14.75 -3.59
C LEU A 115 11.37 15.42 -3.16
N THR A 116 11.65 16.60 -3.71
CA THR A 116 12.84 17.38 -3.39
C THR A 116 12.46 18.79 -2.97
N PHE A 117 12.90 19.22 -1.80
CA PHE A 117 12.74 20.57 -1.28
C PHE A 117 14.11 21.25 -1.21
N VAL A 118 14.26 22.38 -1.88
CA VAL A 118 15.50 23.16 -1.89
C VAL A 118 15.23 24.54 -1.31
N CYS A 119 15.99 24.92 -0.30
CA CYS A 119 15.90 26.22 0.35
C CYS A 119 17.30 26.87 0.43
N PRO A 120 17.44 28.16 0.10
CA PRO A 120 18.69 28.89 0.33
C PRO A 120 19.13 28.86 1.79
N LYS A 121 20.44 28.90 2.03
CA LYS A 121 21.04 29.06 3.35
C LYS A 121 21.40 30.52 3.59
N ARG A 122 21.53 30.87 4.87
CA ARG A 122 22.03 32.16 5.35
C ARG A 122 23.47 32.36 4.87
N SER A 123 23.61 32.98 3.70
CA SER A 123 24.88 33.10 2.97
C SER A 123 25.09 34.48 2.35
N SER A 124 24.03 35.25 2.16
CA SER A 124 24.07 36.60 1.59
C SER A 124 23.00 37.49 2.23
N GLU A 125 23.09 38.80 2.00
CA GLU A 125 22.14 39.80 2.49
C GLU A 125 20.70 39.51 2.06
N ASP A 126 20.52 38.91 0.88
CA ASP A 126 19.20 38.52 0.35
C ASP A 126 18.57 37.33 1.08
N TYR A 127 19.31 36.63 1.96
CA TYR A 127 18.87 35.46 2.72
C TYR A 127 19.31 35.49 4.19
N SER A 128 19.58 36.65 4.78
CA SER A 128 20.13 36.76 6.14
C SER A 128 19.20 36.18 7.22
N GLY A 129 17.88 36.27 7.01
CA GLY A 129 16.83 35.76 7.88
C GLY A 129 16.18 34.45 7.40
N VAL A 130 16.71 33.76 6.39
CA VAL A 130 16.06 32.55 5.84
C VAL A 130 16.05 31.39 6.84
N GLU A 131 14.96 30.64 6.86
CA GLU A 131 14.78 29.45 7.71
C GLU A 131 13.83 28.41 7.10
N ILE A 132 13.99 27.15 7.49
CA ILE A 132 13.10 26.05 7.09
C ILE A 132 12.16 25.76 8.25
N ARG A 133 10.84 25.67 8.01
CA ARG A 133 9.85 25.30 9.03
C ARG A 133 8.97 24.14 8.53
N PRO A 134 8.91 22.99 9.25
CA PRO A 134 9.75 22.62 10.40
C PRO A 134 11.23 22.47 10.02
N MET A 135 12.14 22.72 10.96
CA MET A 135 13.60 22.66 10.73
C MET A 135 14.06 21.28 10.23
N SER A 136 13.36 20.22 10.63
CA SER A 136 13.63 18.83 10.26
C SER A 136 12.79 18.35 9.07
N CYS A 137 12.20 19.23 8.25
CA CYS A 137 11.50 18.78 7.04
C CYS A 137 12.41 17.87 6.18
N PHE A 138 12.00 16.65 5.78
CA PHE A 138 10.67 16.01 5.85
C PHE A 138 10.47 15.00 7.00
N GLU A 139 11.41 14.88 7.94
CA GLU A 139 11.25 14.02 9.12
C GLU A 139 10.02 14.43 9.93
N THR A 140 9.90 15.74 10.18
CA THR A 140 8.70 16.35 10.73
C THR A 140 8.07 17.28 9.70
N VAL A 141 6.77 17.19 9.54
CA VAL A 141 6.00 18.00 8.60
C VAL A 141 4.89 18.75 9.31
N ARG A 142 4.49 19.91 8.77
CA ARG A 142 3.38 20.69 9.31
C ARG A 142 2.07 20.23 8.70
N ARG A 143 1.06 19.96 9.53
CA ARG A 143 -0.30 19.63 9.09
C ARG A 143 -1.10 20.90 8.79
N THR A 144 -2.25 20.73 8.13
CA THR A 144 -3.17 21.84 7.82
C THR A 144 -3.78 22.49 9.07
N ASP A 145 -3.81 21.78 10.20
CA ASP A 145 -4.23 22.31 11.51
C ASP A 145 -3.12 23.13 12.22
N GLY A 146 -1.93 23.23 11.62
CA GLY A 146 -0.78 23.95 12.16
C GLY A 146 0.10 23.14 13.11
N THR A 147 -0.26 21.90 13.44
CA THR A 147 0.54 21.00 14.27
C THR A 147 1.67 20.35 13.48
N ASN A 148 2.71 19.91 14.18
CA ASN A 148 3.83 19.17 13.60
C ASN A 148 3.64 17.67 13.84
N GLN A 149 3.93 16.86 12.83
CA GLN A 149 3.81 15.40 12.88
C GLN A 149 5.05 14.74 12.29
N GLN A 150 5.52 13.64 12.89
CA GLN A 150 6.56 12.80 12.28
C GLN A 150 5.99 12.07 11.07
N LEU A 151 6.66 12.17 9.92
CA LEU A 151 6.16 11.59 8.69
C LEU A 151 6.19 10.05 8.70
N SER A 152 7.13 9.46 9.44
CA SER A 152 7.26 8.00 9.63
C SER A 152 6.11 7.38 10.44
N GLU A 153 5.43 8.15 11.29
CA GLU A 153 4.23 7.72 12.01
C GLU A 153 2.99 7.70 11.12
N VAL A 154 2.99 8.53 10.07
CA VAL A 154 1.89 8.62 9.09
C VAL A 154 2.08 7.62 7.96
N LEU A 155 3.31 7.45 7.49
CA LEU A 155 3.67 6.63 6.34
C LEU A 155 4.77 5.63 6.71
N LYS A 156 4.45 4.34 6.63
CA LYS A 156 5.45 3.28 6.81
C LYS A 156 6.36 3.21 5.58
N GLY A 157 7.68 3.20 5.78
CA GLY A 157 8.68 3.06 4.70
C GLY A 157 9.21 4.37 4.11
N VAL A 158 9.01 5.50 4.79
CA VAL A 158 9.61 6.79 4.39
C VAL A 158 11.12 6.72 4.46
N GLN A 159 11.80 7.21 3.43
CA GLN A 159 13.26 7.35 3.42
C GLN A 159 13.64 8.80 3.14
N LEU A 160 14.63 9.29 3.89
CA LEU A 160 15.07 10.68 3.86
C LEU A 160 16.54 10.75 3.44
N GLU A 161 16.85 11.73 2.60
CA GLU A 161 18.22 12.10 2.26
C GLU A 161 18.36 13.61 2.35
N ASN A 162 19.18 14.07 3.29
CA ASN A 162 19.46 15.48 3.49
C ASN A 162 20.87 15.77 2.99
N ARG A 163 21.01 16.86 2.22
CA ARG A 163 22.29 17.33 1.70
C ARG A 163 22.35 18.85 1.86
N ASP A 164 23.35 19.32 2.59
CA ASP A 164 23.64 20.74 2.70
C ASP A 164 24.89 21.09 1.88
N THR A 165 24.81 22.21 1.16
CA THR A 165 25.97 22.87 0.55
C THR A 165 26.25 24.18 1.29
N ASP A 166 27.21 24.97 0.81
CA ASP A 166 27.48 26.30 1.37
C ASP A 166 26.30 27.27 1.16
N LEU A 167 25.55 27.09 0.06
CA LEU A 167 24.51 28.03 -0.37
C LEU A 167 23.09 27.47 -0.19
N LEU A 168 22.91 26.15 -0.20
CA LEU A 168 21.59 25.51 -0.28
C LEU A 168 21.46 24.39 0.74
N SER A 169 20.26 24.26 1.29
CA SER A 169 19.80 23.09 2.02
C SER A 169 18.84 22.30 1.13
N ILE A 170 19.22 21.08 0.78
CA ILE A 170 18.47 20.17 -0.09
C ILE A 170 17.95 19.02 0.76
N ARG A 171 16.64 18.82 0.76
CA ARG A 171 15.94 17.76 1.49
C ARG A 171 15.22 16.90 0.48
N ARG A 172 15.48 15.60 0.46
CA ARG A 172 14.82 14.62 -0.41
C ARG A 172 14.06 13.61 0.43
N VAL A 173 12.88 13.24 -0.02
CA VAL A 173 12.06 12.22 0.63
C VAL A 173 11.48 11.27 -0.39
N PHE A 174 11.61 9.97 -0.14
CA PHE A 174 10.82 8.97 -0.82
C PHE A 174 9.47 8.82 -0.10
N ILE A 175 8.39 9.11 -0.81
CA ILE A 175 7.02 8.90 -0.33
C ILE A 175 6.59 7.49 -0.73
N PRO A 176 6.49 6.53 0.20
CA PRO A 176 6.07 5.17 -0.10
C PRO A 176 4.58 5.11 -0.50
N PRO A 177 4.13 4.06 -1.21
CA PRO A 177 2.71 3.88 -1.57
C PRO A 177 1.83 3.37 -0.40
N THR A 178 2.24 3.61 0.86
CA THR A 178 1.56 3.16 2.09
C THR A 178 0.52 4.16 2.62
N ILE A 179 0.00 5.03 1.74
CA ILE A 179 -0.94 6.10 2.08
C ILE A 179 -2.34 5.50 2.29
N TYR A 180 -2.75 5.28 3.54
CA TYR A 180 -4.06 4.68 3.86
C TYR A 180 -5.23 5.67 3.83
N GLN A 181 -4.96 6.96 4.12
CA GLN A 181 -5.95 8.04 4.08
C GLN A 181 -5.36 9.27 3.39
N ASN A 182 -6.24 10.14 2.88
CA ASN A 182 -5.77 11.41 2.32
C ASN A 182 -5.10 12.25 3.42
N PHE A 183 -3.93 12.79 3.11
CA PHE A 183 -3.14 13.58 4.06
C PHE A 183 -2.50 14.75 3.34
N ILE A 184 -2.50 15.91 3.98
CA ILE A 184 -1.90 17.12 3.43
C ILE A 184 -0.89 17.63 4.45
N PHE A 185 0.32 17.88 3.98
CA PHE A 185 1.35 18.49 4.81
C PHE A 185 2.11 19.57 4.06
N GLU A 186 2.78 20.41 4.85
CA GLU A 186 3.50 21.58 4.38
C GLU A 186 4.90 21.65 5.00
N CYS A 187 5.83 22.15 4.20
CA CYS A 187 7.11 22.67 4.66
C CYS A 187 7.33 24.04 4.03
N SER A 188 7.86 24.99 4.79
CA SER A 188 8.14 26.34 4.30
C SER A 188 9.62 26.68 4.32
N CYS A 189 10.08 27.34 3.27
CA CYS A 189 11.34 28.07 3.19
C CYS A 189 11.01 29.55 3.40
N ASP A 190 11.14 30.03 4.63
CA ASP A 190 10.70 31.37 5.01
C ASP A 190 11.87 32.35 4.96
N ASN A 191 11.81 33.30 4.03
CA ASN A 191 12.76 34.41 3.94
C ASN A 191 12.10 35.76 4.28
N SER A 192 10.89 35.74 4.83
CA SER A 192 10.12 36.96 5.13
C SER A 192 10.77 37.83 6.21
N LEU A 193 11.66 37.26 7.02
CA LEU A 193 12.41 38.01 8.04
C LEU A 193 13.65 38.72 7.49
N THR A 194 13.97 38.54 6.20
CA THR A 194 15.07 39.24 5.54
C THR A 194 14.60 40.58 5.00
N PHE A 195 15.29 41.65 5.42
CA PHE A 195 15.07 43.02 4.95
C PHE A 195 16.35 43.57 4.35
N TRP A 196 16.32 43.90 3.07
CA TRP A 196 17.47 44.43 2.35
C TRP A 196 17.03 45.47 1.33
N LYS A 197 17.67 46.65 1.30
CA LYS A 197 17.36 47.76 0.37
C LYS A 197 15.86 48.09 0.27
N ASN A 198 15.18 48.20 1.42
CA ASN A 198 13.71 48.43 1.51
C ASN A 198 12.86 47.36 0.79
N LYS A 199 13.42 46.17 0.62
CA LYS A 199 12.73 44.99 0.08
C LYS A 199 12.72 43.91 1.15
N MET A 200 11.66 43.12 1.11
CA MET A 200 11.44 42.01 2.03
C MET A 200 11.55 40.70 1.24
N GLY A 201 12.16 39.68 1.83
CA GLY A 201 12.15 38.34 1.26
C GLY A 201 10.74 37.76 1.22
N ALA A 202 10.55 36.74 0.38
CA ALA A 202 9.27 36.05 0.25
C ALA A 202 9.25 34.77 1.10
N ARG A 203 8.06 34.20 1.28
CA ARG A 203 7.90 32.90 1.97
C ARG A 203 7.55 31.83 0.95
N GLY A 204 8.38 30.81 0.83
CA GLY A 204 8.13 29.64 0.01
C GLY A 204 7.37 28.57 0.78
N ILE A 205 6.28 28.03 0.23
CA ILE A 205 5.48 26.97 0.85
C ILE A 205 5.39 25.80 -0.12
N MET A 206 5.97 24.67 0.26
CA MET A 206 5.74 23.40 -0.39
C MET A 206 4.56 22.70 0.27
N ARG A 207 3.49 22.47 -0.49
CA ARG A 207 2.28 21.80 -0.02
C ARG A 207 2.12 20.47 -0.75
N VAL A 208 2.11 19.37 -0.01
CA VAL A 208 2.03 18.03 -0.58
C VAL A 208 0.69 17.41 -0.24
N HIS A 209 -0.04 17.01 -1.28
CA HIS A 209 -1.29 16.28 -1.20
C HIS A 209 -1.03 14.80 -1.44
N LEU A 210 -1.12 14.01 -0.37
CA LEU A 210 -1.09 12.57 -0.42
C LEU A 210 -2.50 12.05 -0.66
N ARG A 211 -2.69 11.35 -1.77
CA ARG A 211 -3.92 10.61 -2.05
C ARG A 211 -3.79 9.19 -1.55
N ARG A 212 -4.84 8.71 -0.88
CA ARG A 212 -4.95 7.31 -0.49
C ARG A 212 -4.72 6.39 -1.68
N ASN A 213 -4.08 5.26 -1.42
CA ASN A 213 -3.76 4.25 -2.41
C ASN A 213 -4.10 2.86 -1.88
N ILE A 214 -4.27 1.89 -2.78
CA ILE A 214 -4.41 0.48 -2.42
C ILE A 214 -3.12 -0.21 -2.80
N LEU A 215 -2.49 -0.83 -1.80
CA LEU A 215 -1.24 -1.54 -1.92
C LEU A 215 -1.53 -3.04 -1.88
N PHE A 216 -1.38 -3.71 -3.03
CA PHE A 216 -1.57 -5.16 -3.13
C PHE A 216 -0.37 -5.85 -2.51
N GLY A 217 -0.58 -6.47 -1.35
CA GLY A 217 0.55 -6.89 -0.54
C GLY A 217 0.20 -7.44 0.82
N CYS A 218 1.27 -7.74 1.56
CA CYS A 218 1.21 -8.27 2.92
C CYS A 218 2.08 -7.41 3.84
N ASP A 219 1.48 -6.87 4.90
CA ASP A 219 2.20 -6.22 6.00
C ASP A 219 2.26 -7.16 7.21
N PHE A 220 3.37 -7.88 7.38
CA PHE A 220 3.57 -8.79 8.52
C PHE A 220 4.06 -8.07 9.80
N ASP A 221 4.16 -6.74 9.78
CA ASP A 221 4.63 -5.91 10.89
C ASP A 221 3.58 -4.85 11.24
N HIS A 222 2.29 -5.21 11.16
CA HIS A 222 1.21 -4.24 11.26
C HIS A 222 0.93 -3.82 12.70
N THR A 223 1.05 -2.52 12.98
CA THR A 223 0.82 -1.94 14.31
C THR A 223 -0.36 -0.96 14.35
N GLY A 224 -1.04 -0.74 13.22
CA GLY A 224 -2.22 0.11 13.12
C GLY A 224 -3.48 -0.58 13.67
N GLY A 225 -4.48 0.21 14.04
CA GLY A 225 -5.82 -0.30 14.40
C GLY A 225 -5.94 -1.12 15.70
N VAL A 226 -4.84 -1.43 16.39
CA VAL A 226 -4.89 -2.16 17.67
C VAL A 226 -5.24 -1.18 18.81
N GLU A 227 -6.54 -0.93 19.01
CA GLU A 227 -7.00 -0.65 20.37
C GLU A 227 -6.78 -1.92 21.19
N TYR A 228 -5.90 -1.87 22.18
CA TYR A 228 -5.82 -2.92 23.18
C TYR A 228 -7.13 -2.95 23.97
N THR A 229 -8.14 -3.65 23.46
CA THR A 229 -9.23 -4.13 24.31
C THR A 229 -8.65 -5.28 25.13
N GLY A 230 -8.03 -4.91 26.25
CA GLY A 230 -7.76 -5.87 27.30
C GLY A 230 -9.08 -6.48 27.76
N GLY A 231 -9.22 -7.80 27.64
CA GLY A 231 -10.30 -8.55 28.27
C GLY A 231 -10.99 -9.57 27.37
N LEU A 232 -10.57 -10.83 27.54
CA LEU A 232 -11.38 -12.05 27.49
C LEU A 232 -12.08 -12.41 26.17
N GLY A 233 -11.49 -13.43 25.51
CA GLY A 233 -12.18 -14.58 24.91
C GLY A 233 -13.41 -14.30 24.05
N GLY A 234 -13.20 -14.21 22.74
CA GLY A 234 -14.26 -14.36 21.73
C GLY A 234 -13.64 -14.76 20.41
N GLU A 235 -13.95 -15.97 19.94
CA GLU A 235 -13.60 -16.49 18.62
C GLU A 235 -13.96 -15.50 17.50
N LEU A 236 -13.01 -15.24 16.61
CA LEU A 236 -13.24 -14.51 15.36
C LEU A 236 -13.76 -15.47 14.28
N PRO A 237 -14.65 -15.01 13.40
CA PRO A 237 -15.42 -15.89 12.52
C PRO A 237 -14.56 -16.42 11.36
N MET A 238 -14.53 -17.75 11.24
CA MET A 238 -14.14 -18.44 10.02
C MET A 238 -15.12 -18.07 8.89
N ALA A 239 -14.57 -17.68 7.75
CA ALA A 239 -15.32 -17.60 6.51
C ALA A 239 -15.52 -19.02 5.97
N ASP A 240 -16.63 -19.65 6.33
CA ASP A 240 -17.00 -20.95 5.78
C ASP A 240 -18.00 -20.82 4.63
N GLU A 241 -17.69 -21.55 3.57
CA GLU A 241 -18.51 -21.83 2.41
C GLU A 241 -19.81 -22.54 2.82
N ALA A 242 -20.95 -21.88 2.62
CA ALA A 242 -22.25 -22.53 2.75
C ALA A 242 -22.64 -23.20 1.43
N SER A 243 -22.33 -24.50 1.33
CA SER A 243 -23.17 -25.44 0.61
C SER A 243 -24.37 -25.80 1.51
N ALA A 244 -25.60 -25.72 1.00
CA ALA A 244 -26.78 -26.17 1.72
C ALA A 244 -27.69 -26.97 0.78
N GLY A 245 -27.93 -28.22 1.16
CA GLY A 245 -29.00 -29.06 0.65
C GLY A 245 -29.60 -29.88 1.79
N SER A 246 -30.94 -29.81 1.90
CA SER A 246 -31.86 -30.73 2.60
C SER A 246 -31.88 -30.66 4.14
N ALA A 247 -32.93 -30.16 4.82
CA ALA A 247 -34.37 -30.53 4.89
C ALA A 247 -34.70 -31.67 5.87
N TYR A 248 -35.87 -31.49 6.52
CA TYR A 248 -36.62 -32.29 7.52
C TYR A 248 -36.34 -32.00 9.01
N ASP A 249 -37.29 -32.01 9.97
CA ASP A 249 -38.76 -31.97 10.08
C ASP A 249 -39.12 -32.13 11.60
N ARG A 250 -40.38 -31.82 11.97
CA ARG A 250 -41.13 -32.04 13.24
C ARG A 250 -41.16 -30.88 14.25
N SER A 251 -42.27 -30.15 14.44
CA SER A 251 -43.65 -30.49 14.88
C SER A 251 -43.81 -30.69 16.40
N ALA A 252 -44.52 -29.76 17.08
CA ALA A 252 -45.88 -29.97 17.67
C ALA A 252 -46.16 -29.24 19.02
N GLY A 253 -47.31 -28.52 19.06
CA GLY A 253 -48.21 -28.28 20.22
C GLY A 253 -47.92 -27.07 21.13
N GLY A 254 -48.85 -26.21 21.60
CA GLY A 254 -50.31 -26.08 21.52
C GLY A 254 -50.91 -25.46 22.83
N GLY A 255 -51.76 -24.42 22.73
CA GLY A 255 -52.71 -23.90 23.77
C GLY A 255 -52.33 -22.57 24.47
N SER A 256 -52.92 -21.39 24.14
CA SER A 256 -54.17 -20.71 24.64
C SER A 256 -54.10 -20.21 26.11
N ALA A 257 -54.46 -18.98 26.55
CA ALA A 257 -55.21 -17.84 26.01
C ALA A 257 -54.91 -16.52 26.79
N GLU A 258 -55.05 -15.38 26.08
CA GLU A 258 -55.50 -14.00 26.42
C GLU A 258 -55.35 -13.42 27.86
N ASP A 259 -54.75 -12.21 28.01
CA ASP A 259 -55.44 -10.90 27.90
C ASP A 259 -54.47 -9.68 28.09
N ARG A 260 -54.65 -8.67 27.23
CA ARG A 260 -54.39 -7.21 27.32
C ARG A 260 -52.99 -6.54 27.43
N SER A 261 -52.75 -5.77 26.36
CA SER A 261 -52.25 -4.36 26.26
C SER A 261 -50.80 -4.11 25.82
N ALA A 262 -50.72 -3.68 24.55
CA ALA A 262 -49.58 -3.17 23.79
C ALA A 262 -49.05 -1.81 24.29
N GLY A 263 -47.82 -1.38 23.97
CA GLY A 263 -46.94 -1.89 22.93
C GLY A 263 -45.46 -1.61 23.18
N GLY A 264 -44.68 -2.68 23.08
CA GLY A 264 -43.28 -2.65 22.67
C GLY A 264 -43.19 -3.43 21.36
N GLY A 265 -42.71 -2.80 20.28
CA GLY A 265 -42.20 -3.51 19.11
C GLY A 265 -40.77 -3.92 19.45
N SER A 266 -40.47 -5.19 19.76
CA SER A 266 -40.38 -6.36 18.89
C SER A 266 -39.41 -6.16 17.72
N ALA A 267 -38.12 -6.31 18.02
CA ALA A 267 -37.25 -7.42 17.63
C ALA A 267 -37.43 -8.15 16.28
N ASP A 268 -38.15 -7.59 15.30
CA ASP A 268 -38.27 -8.12 13.94
C ASP A 268 -37.89 -7.07 12.89
N ASP A 269 -36.73 -6.43 13.07
CA ASP A 269 -36.11 -5.56 12.05
C ASP A 269 -34.74 -6.08 11.58
N TRP A 270 -34.61 -7.42 11.56
CA TRP A 270 -33.46 -8.14 10.97
C TRP A 270 -33.50 -8.20 9.44
N ALA A 271 -34.36 -7.40 8.80
CA ALA A 271 -34.48 -7.29 7.34
C ALA A 271 -33.78 -6.04 6.76
N PHE A 272 -33.37 -5.07 7.59
CA PHE A 272 -32.75 -3.82 7.12
C PHE A 272 -31.22 -3.90 6.97
N TRP A 273 -30.53 -4.83 7.66
CA TRP A 273 -29.05 -4.92 7.65
C TRP A 273 -28.44 -5.90 6.64
N ARG A 274 -29.23 -6.47 5.73
CA ARG A 274 -28.66 -7.20 4.58
C ARG A 274 -28.40 -6.21 3.45
N ASN A 275 -27.14 -5.73 3.38
CA ASN A 275 -26.40 -5.29 2.17
C ASN A 275 -25.46 -4.07 2.35
N ALA A 276 -24.92 -3.83 3.55
CA ALA A 276 -23.82 -2.89 3.68
C ALA A 276 -22.81 -3.42 4.71
N GLY A 277 -21.99 -4.39 4.30
CA GLY A 277 -20.70 -4.55 4.96
C GLY A 277 -19.90 -3.25 4.81
N PRO A 278 -18.98 -2.94 5.75
CA PRO A 278 -18.16 -1.75 5.65
C PRO A 278 -17.46 -1.73 4.28
N SER A 279 -17.43 -0.56 3.67
CA SER A 279 -16.69 -0.37 2.41
C SER A 279 -15.20 -0.70 2.61
N ALA A 280 -14.49 -1.06 1.54
CA ALA A 280 -13.04 -1.30 1.64
C ALA A 280 -12.30 -0.07 2.19
N GLU A 281 -12.87 1.11 1.93
CA GLU A 281 -12.45 2.41 2.46
C GLU A 281 -12.60 2.53 3.99
N GLU A 282 -13.78 2.19 4.53
CA GLU A 282 -14.00 2.17 6.00
C GLU A 282 -13.07 1.20 6.70
N LEU A 283 -12.80 0.06 6.08
CA LEU A 283 -11.92 -0.96 6.64
C LEU A 283 -10.46 -0.47 6.65
N ALA A 284 -10.01 0.22 5.60
CA ALA A 284 -8.67 0.81 5.51
C ALA A 284 -8.45 1.93 6.54
N GLU A 285 -9.46 2.77 6.77
CA GLU A 285 -9.41 3.84 7.78
C GLU A 285 -9.45 3.28 9.20
N LYS A 286 -10.34 2.30 9.47
CA LYS A 286 -10.42 1.61 10.77
C LYS A 286 -9.10 0.93 11.13
N ASN A 287 -8.51 0.21 10.18
CA ASN A 287 -7.29 -0.56 10.41
C ASN A 287 -6.01 0.25 10.13
N LYS A 288 -6.12 1.51 9.68
CA LYS A 288 -4.99 2.41 9.37
C LYS A 288 -3.94 1.76 8.45
N THR A 289 -4.40 1.16 7.34
CA THR A 289 -3.51 0.44 6.41
C THR A 289 -3.93 0.61 4.96
N ALA A 290 -2.93 0.74 4.08
CA ALA A 290 -3.12 0.71 2.64
C ALA A 290 -3.02 -0.72 2.06
N PHE A 291 -2.51 -1.67 2.85
CA PHE A 291 -2.27 -3.04 2.41
C PHE A 291 -3.57 -3.83 2.31
N THR A 292 -3.69 -4.65 1.27
CA THR A 292 -4.81 -5.58 1.12
C THR A 292 -4.84 -6.66 2.20
N ASN A 293 -3.67 -7.09 2.68
CA ASN A 293 -3.53 -8.04 3.78
C ASN A 293 -2.54 -7.50 4.80
N PHE A 294 -2.85 -7.63 6.08
CA PHE A 294 -2.01 -7.16 7.18
C PHE A 294 -2.14 -8.10 8.38
N TYR A 295 -1.05 -8.25 9.12
CA TYR A 295 -0.94 -9.20 10.21
C TYR A 295 -0.27 -8.52 11.40
N PRO A 296 -0.94 -8.44 12.57
CA PRO A 296 -0.31 -7.90 13.76
C PRO A 296 0.76 -8.85 14.30
N PRO A 297 1.77 -8.35 15.05
CA PRO A 297 2.86 -9.17 15.57
C PRO A 297 2.42 -10.40 16.37
N GLY A 298 1.29 -10.31 17.07
CA GLY A 298 0.70 -11.44 17.80
C GLY A 298 0.30 -12.61 16.90
N GLU A 299 -0.34 -12.33 15.76
CA GLU A 299 -0.75 -13.36 14.80
C GLU A 299 0.45 -14.02 14.14
N VAL A 300 1.44 -13.21 13.74
CA VAL A 300 2.70 -13.71 13.17
C VAL A 300 3.44 -14.59 14.18
N SER A 301 3.40 -14.23 15.47
CA SER A 301 4.03 -15.02 16.53
C SER A 301 3.39 -16.39 16.72
N LEU A 302 2.05 -16.48 16.59
CA LEU A 302 1.31 -17.74 16.66
C LEU A 302 1.56 -18.63 15.44
N ALA A 303 1.80 -18.02 14.27
CA ALA A 303 2.06 -18.73 13.03
C ALA A 303 3.52 -19.20 12.85
N LYS A 304 4.42 -18.87 13.79
CA LYS A 304 5.86 -19.22 13.71
C LYS A 304 6.14 -20.70 13.47
N GLU A 305 5.32 -21.60 14.00
CA GLU A 305 5.54 -23.04 13.91
C GLU A 305 5.00 -23.69 12.63
N LYS A 306 4.02 -23.05 11.96
CA LYS A 306 3.35 -23.61 10.78
C LYS A 306 3.67 -22.84 9.50
N GLY A 307 4.29 -21.68 9.62
CA GLY A 307 4.40 -20.72 8.52
C GLY A 307 3.08 -20.01 8.27
N LEU A 308 3.14 -18.93 7.51
CA LEU A 308 1.96 -18.14 7.17
C LEU A 308 1.99 -17.84 5.68
N VAL A 309 0.88 -18.14 5.00
CA VAL A 309 0.70 -17.88 3.58
C VAL A 309 -0.30 -16.76 3.41
N CYS A 310 0.13 -15.69 2.74
CA CYS A 310 -0.66 -14.53 2.41
C CYS A 310 -0.94 -14.51 0.91
N ASP A 311 -2.19 -14.79 0.53
CA ASP A 311 -2.61 -14.77 -0.87
C ASP A 311 -3.17 -13.38 -1.24
N VAL A 312 -2.53 -12.74 -2.21
CA VAL A 312 -2.82 -11.39 -2.69
C VAL A 312 -3.48 -11.47 -4.06
N LYS A 313 -4.66 -10.85 -4.19
CA LYS A 313 -5.42 -10.75 -5.44
C LYS A 313 -5.27 -9.37 -6.05
N ILE A 314 -4.61 -9.27 -7.19
CA ILE A 314 -4.41 -8.02 -7.94
C ILE A 314 -5.60 -7.82 -8.88
N THR A 315 -6.34 -6.73 -8.67
CA THR A 315 -7.62 -6.46 -9.36
C THR A 315 -7.68 -5.10 -10.04
N LYS A 316 -6.58 -4.34 -10.08
CA LYS A 316 -6.53 -3.00 -10.69
C LYS A 316 -5.54 -2.95 -11.83
N ARG A 317 -5.76 -1.97 -12.73
CA ARG A 317 -4.85 -1.65 -13.83
C ARG A 317 -3.58 -0.97 -13.36
N GLU A 318 -3.72 0.11 -12.58
CA GLU A 318 -2.59 0.74 -11.87
C GLU A 318 -2.31 -0.11 -10.63
N VAL A 319 -1.15 -0.75 -10.57
CA VAL A 319 -0.78 -1.69 -9.52
C VAL A 319 0.36 -1.14 -8.70
N TYR A 320 0.14 -1.10 -7.39
CA TYR A 320 1.20 -0.91 -6.40
C TYR A 320 1.32 -2.20 -5.60
N LEU A 321 2.53 -2.77 -5.55
CA LEU A 321 2.85 -3.94 -4.74
C LEU A 321 3.62 -3.53 -3.49
N GLY A 322 3.40 -4.26 -2.40
CA GLY A 322 4.13 -4.05 -1.17
C GLY A 322 4.34 -5.35 -0.39
N LEU A 323 5.51 -5.50 0.22
CA LEU A 323 5.79 -6.55 1.18
C LEU A 323 6.57 -5.96 2.35
N VAL A 324 6.10 -6.20 3.57
CA VAL A 324 6.78 -5.80 4.81
C VAL A 324 7.00 -7.04 5.67
N CYS A 325 8.27 -7.34 5.93
CA CYS A 325 8.72 -8.39 6.83
C CYS A 325 8.84 -7.85 8.27
N PRO A 326 8.55 -8.70 9.28
CA PRO A 326 8.67 -8.31 10.67
C PRO A 326 10.15 -8.20 11.11
N PRO A 327 10.42 -7.62 12.29
CA PRO A 327 11.77 -7.57 12.85
C PRO A 327 12.39 -8.97 12.96
N GLY A 328 13.67 -9.09 12.59
CA GLY A 328 14.40 -10.38 12.57
C GLY A 328 14.15 -11.24 11.33
N TYR A 329 13.38 -10.74 10.36
CA TYR A 329 13.18 -11.38 9.07
C TYR A 329 13.74 -10.54 7.92
N GLU A 330 14.21 -11.21 6.88
CA GLU A 330 14.68 -10.61 5.63
C GLU A 330 13.92 -11.17 4.43
N MET A 331 13.77 -10.35 3.40
CA MET A 331 13.06 -10.71 2.18
C MET A 331 13.85 -11.71 1.32
N TYR A 332 13.13 -12.64 0.69
CA TYR A 332 13.65 -13.60 -0.27
C TYR A 332 12.75 -13.70 -1.52
N PRO A 333 13.29 -13.58 -2.75
CA PRO A 333 14.66 -13.18 -3.07
C PRO A 333 15.03 -11.82 -2.44
N SER A 334 16.33 -11.59 -2.23
CA SER A 334 16.82 -10.41 -1.49
C SER A 334 16.44 -9.07 -2.12
N ASN A 335 16.13 -9.08 -3.42
CA ASN A 335 15.65 -7.95 -4.20
C ASN A 335 14.23 -8.16 -4.76
N CYS A 336 13.39 -9.00 -4.14
CA CYS A 336 11.95 -8.96 -4.44
C CYS A 336 11.48 -7.50 -4.31
N PHE A 337 10.76 -6.89 -5.26
CA PHE A 337 10.08 -7.48 -6.43
C PHE A 337 10.86 -7.49 -7.75
N GLU A 338 12.11 -7.05 -7.82
CA GLU A 338 12.88 -7.14 -9.07
C GLU A 338 13.03 -8.60 -9.54
N ARG A 339 13.27 -9.50 -8.59
CA ARG A 339 13.26 -10.95 -8.78
C ARG A 339 12.23 -11.62 -7.89
N VAL A 340 11.52 -12.60 -8.43
CA VAL A 340 10.40 -13.28 -7.76
C VAL A 340 10.47 -14.78 -7.94
N LEU A 341 9.83 -15.51 -7.02
CA LEU A 341 9.73 -16.97 -7.08
C LEU A 341 8.54 -17.41 -7.92
N GLN A 342 8.77 -18.40 -8.77
CA GLN A 342 7.72 -19.10 -9.49
C GLN A 342 7.27 -20.36 -8.73
N LYS A 343 6.13 -20.92 -9.15
CA LYS A 343 5.56 -22.15 -8.53
C LYS A 343 6.49 -23.36 -8.59
N ASP A 344 7.37 -23.42 -9.57
CA ASP A 344 8.38 -24.48 -9.74
C ASP A 344 9.64 -24.26 -8.88
N GLY A 345 9.70 -23.16 -8.11
CA GLY A 345 10.84 -22.76 -7.30
C GLY A 345 11.91 -21.97 -8.06
N SER A 346 11.72 -21.71 -9.35
CA SER A 346 12.66 -20.89 -10.13
C SER A 346 12.57 -19.41 -9.75
N ILE A 347 13.70 -18.70 -9.85
CA ILE A 347 13.77 -17.25 -9.61
C ILE A 347 13.91 -16.52 -10.96
N VAL A 348 12.91 -15.72 -11.30
CA VAL A 348 12.83 -14.97 -12.56
C VAL A 348 12.75 -13.47 -12.29
N ARG A 349 13.10 -12.64 -13.27
CA ARG A 349 12.89 -11.19 -13.17
C ARG A 349 11.42 -10.86 -13.45
N VAL A 350 10.86 -9.93 -12.71
CA VAL A 350 9.47 -9.51 -12.95
C VAL A 350 9.29 -8.89 -14.33
N SER A 351 10.33 -8.24 -14.89
CA SER A 351 10.33 -7.72 -16.26
C SER A 351 10.23 -8.81 -17.34
N GLU A 352 10.49 -10.08 -17.02
CA GLU A 352 10.26 -11.20 -17.94
C GLU A 352 8.79 -11.65 -17.93
N LEU A 353 8.07 -11.38 -16.83
CA LEU A 353 6.66 -11.71 -16.66
C LEU A 353 5.74 -10.58 -17.13
N LEU A 354 6.16 -9.34 -16.92
CA LEU A 354 5.43 -8.12 -17.25
C LEU A 354 6.12 -7.42 -18.42
N LYS A 355 5.40 -7.23 -19.53
CA LYS A 355 5.93 -6.56 -20.73
C LYS A 355 5.84 -5.03 -20.64
N HIS A 356 6.03 -4.48 -19.45
CA HIS A 356 5.94 -3.04 -19.15
C HIS A 356 7.14 -2.58 -18.34
N ASP A 357 7.33 -1.28 -18.30
CA ASP A 357 8.26 -0.67 -17.35
C ASP A 357 7.73 -0.87 -15.93
N VAL A 358 8.56 -1.48 -15.11
CA VAL A 358 8.29 -1.71 -13.68
C VAL A 358 9.32 -0.93 -12.88
N SER A 359 8.84 -0.16 -11.92
CA SER A 359 9.71 0.53 -10.99
C SER A 359 9.73 -0.21 -9.66
N PHE A 360 10.92 -0.36 -9.09
CA PHE A 360 11.16 -1.12 -7.87
C PHE A 360 11.79 -0.23 -6.80
N HIS A 361 11.52 -0.55 -5.55
CA HIS A 361 12.14 0.07 -4.40
C HIS A 361 12.25 -0.97 -3.30
N ALA A 362 13.44 -1.15 -2.75
CA ALA A 362 13.66 -1.93 -1.54
C ALA A 362 14.34 -1.05 -0.49
N ASP A 363 14.00 -1.28 0.78
CA ASP A 363 14.70 -0.63 1.89
C ASP A 363 16.10 -1.22 2.11
N GLY A 364 17.00 -0.42 2.71
CA GLY A 364 18.38 -0.86 2.95
C GLY A 364 18.48 -2.10 3.84
N ASN A 365 17.48 -2.32 4.71
CA ASN A 365 17.40 -3.45 5.63
C ASN A 365 16.73 -4.70 5.02
N ARG A 366 16.31 -4.64 3.74
CA ARG A 366 15.62 -5.73 3.02
C ARG A 366 14.41 -6.30 3.76
N ARG A 367 13.72 -5.46 4.54
CA ARG A 367 12.45 -5.83 5.19
C ARG A 367 11.26 -5.31 4.42
N MET A 368 11.42 -4.26 3.62
CA MET A 368 10.33 -3.60 2.93
C MET A 368 10.68 -3.45 1.46
N SER A 369 9.75 -3.83 0.62
CA SER A 369 9.87 -3.63 -0.81
C SER A 369 8.55 -3.22 -1.40
N PHE A 370 8.64 -2.39 -2.44
CA PHE A 370 7.53 -1.87 -3.19
C PHE A 370 7.82 -1.98 -4.68
N ALA A 371 6.77 -2.15 -5.48
CA ALA A 371 6.85 -2.03 -6.92
C ALA A 371 5.63 -1.32 -7.49
N THR A 372 5.78 -0.68 -8.64
CA THR A 372 4.67 -0.08 -9.37
C THR A 372 4.78 -0.35 -10.86
N PHE A 373 3.63 -0.61 -11.48
CA PHE A 373 3.48 -0.81 -12.90
C PHE A 373 2.02 -0.63 -13.32
N THR A 374 1.80 -0.49 -14.62
CA THR A 374 0.45 -0.40 -15.20
C THR A 374 0.22 -1.57 -16.12
N LEU A 375 -0.81 -2.36 -15.84
CA LEU A 375 -1.22 -3.48 -16.69
C LEU A 375 -1.91 -2.97 -17.97
N ASN A 376 -1.74 -3.74 -19.03
CA ASN A 376 -2.52 -3.61 -20.24
C ASN A 376 -3.94 -4.16 -20.05
N ARG A 377 -4.81 -3.74 -20.95
CA ARG A 377 -6.20 -4.20 -21.01
C ARG A 377 -6.27 -5.72 -21.15
N ASN A 378 -7.00 -6.36 -20.23
CA ASN A 378 -7.17 -7.82 -20.16
C ASN A 378 -5.85 -8.61 -20.01
N GLU A 379 -4.79 -7.95 -19.54
CA GLU A 379 -3.55 -8.65 -19.22
C GLU A 379 -3.72 -9.47 -17.95
N ASN A 380 -3.35 -10.75 -18.02
CA ASN A 380 -3.37 -11.66 -16.88
C ASN A 380 -2.02 -12.38 -16.77
N PRO A 381 -1.01 -11.72 -16.19
CA PRO A 381 0.31 -12.30 -16.04
C PRO A 381 0.32 -13.54 -15.14
N GLN A 382 1.36 -14.35 -15.25
CA GLN A 382 1.59 -15.44 -14.33
C GLN A 382 1.84 -14.91 -12.92
N GLY A 383 1.16 -15.48 -11.93
CA GLY A 383 1.39 -15.17 -10.53
C GLY A 383 2.77 -15.60 -10.05
N PHE A 384 3.26 -14.93 -9.01
CA PHE A 384 4.59 -15.16 -8.45
C PHE A 384 4.54 -15.01 -6.93
N SER A 385 5.65 -15.33 -6.25
CA SER A 385 5.72 -15.29 -4.80
C SER A 385 7.00 -14.63 -4.29
N CYS A 386 6.92 -14.10 -3.08
CA CYS A 386 8.07 -13.67 -2.28
C CYS A 386 7.92 -14.18 -0.84
N MET A 387 9.02 -14.23 -0.11
CA MET A 387 9.05 -14.78 1.24
C MET A 387 9.77 -13.81 2.20
N CYS A 388 9.43 -13.89 3.49
CA CYS A 388 10.22 -13.36 4.58
C CYS A 388 10.83 -14.54 5.34
N LEU A 389 12.17 -14.58 5.42
CA LEU A 389 12.93 -15.64 6.08
C LEU A 389 13.43 -15.14 7.44
N ASN A 390 13.33 -15.99 8.45
CA ASN A 390 13.87 -15.66 9.77
C ASN A 390 15.40 -15.74 9.76
N VAL A 391 16.07 -14.66 10.14
CA VAL A 391 17.53 -14.57 10.12
C VAL A 391 18.15 -15.41 11.24
N GLN A 392 17.48 -15.52 12.39
CA GLN A 392 17.99 -16.22 13.57
C GLN A 392 17.66 -17.72 13.57
N ALA A 393 16.59 -18.11 12.90
CA ALA A 393 16.15 -19.50 12.76
C ALA A 393 15.82 -19.82 11.29
N PRO A 394 16.81 -20.01 10.41
CA PRO A 394 16.61 -20.23 8.98
C PRO A 394 15.77 -21.47 8.64
N GLU A 395 15.76 -22.46 9.53
CA GLU A 395 14.92 -23.66 9.47
C GLU A 395 13.44 -23.42 9.82
N ALA A 396 13.09 -22.25 10.39
CA ALA A 396 11.70 -21.91 10.65
C ALA A 396 10.92 -21.77 9.34
N PRO A 397 9.63 -22.18 9.31
CA PRO A 397 8.77 -21.95 8.17
C PRO A 397 8.74 -20.46 7.74
N PRO A 398 8.84 -20.16 6.45
CA PRO A 398 8.83 -18.78 5.98
C PRO A 398 7.43 -18.16 6.06
N LEU A 399 7.38 -16.82 6.05
CA LEU A 399 6.16 -16.09 5.76
C LEU A 399 6.11 -15.87 4.25
N GLN A 400 5.13 -16.44 3.57
CA GLN A 400 5.06 -16.43 2.11
C GLN A 400 3.94 -15.51 1.63
N ALA A 401 4.24 -14.67 0.65
CA ALA A 401 3.27 -13.82 -0.05
C ALA A 401 3.13 -14.31 -1.50
N ASN A 402 1.92 -14.71 -1.90
CA ASN A 402 1.59 -15.14 -3.25
C ASN A 402 0.78 -14.07 -3.96
N PHE A 403 1.22 -13.64 -5.14
CA PHE A 403 0.58 -12.62 -5.94
C PHE A 403 -0.10 -13.28 -7.14
N ALA A 404 -1.42 -13.15 -7.21
CA ALA A 404 -2.22 -13.65 -8.32
C ALA A 404 -2.96 -12.52 -9.01
N PHE A 405 -2.92 -12.50 -10.34
CA PHE A 405 -3.64 -11.54 -11.16
C PHE A 405 -5.04 -12.06 -11.43
N HIS A 406 -6.03 -11.18 -11.26
CA HIS A 406 -7.41 -11.45 -11.63
C HIS A 406 -7.85 -10.40 -12.65
N ASN A 407 -8.49 -10.86 -13.74
CA ASN A 407 -8.96 -10.00 -14.83
C ASN A 407 -9.80 -8.82 -14.31
N TYR A 408 -9.19 -7.64 -14.33
CA TYR A 408 -9.76 -6.42 -13.75
C TYR A 408 -10.94 -5.85 -14.56
N GLU A 409 -11.21 -6.35 -15.77
CA GLU A 409 -12.33 -5.91 -16.62
C GLU A 409 -13.56 -6.82 -16.62
N SER A 410 -13.59 -7.88 -15.81
CA SER A 410 -14.75 -8.80 -15.79
C SER A 410 -16.02 -8.19 -15.18
N ALA A 411 -15.91 -7.07 -14.46
CA ALA A 411 -17.03 -6.38 -13.80
C ALA A 411 -17.55 -5.15 -14.57
N GLY A 412 -17.07 -4.93 -15.79
CA GLY A 412 -17.55 -3.87 -16.68
C GLY A 412 -18.79 -4.31 -17.47
N VAL A 413 -19.97 -4.23 -16.85
CA VAL A 413 -21.18 -3.69 -17.51
C VAL A 413 -21.51 -4.34 -18.87
N ARG A 414 -22.11 -5.54 -18.85
CA ARG A 414 -22.99 -6.01 -19.95
C ARG A 414 -24.33 -5.24 -19.91
N PHE A 415 -24.32 -3.91 -19.92
CA PHE A 415 -25.56 -3.11 -20.07
C PHE A 415 -25.94 -2.86 -21.53
N GLY A 416 -25.07 -3.22 -22.49
CA GLY A 416 -25.39 -3.16 -23.92
C GLY A 416 -26.42 -4.19 -24.38
N LEU A 417 -26.42 -5.40 -23.78
CA LEU A 417 -27.36 -6.46 -24.15
C LEU A 417 -28.82 -6.17 -23.72
N PRO A 418 -29.09 -5.72 -22.47
CA PRO A 418 -30.46 -5.38 -22.08
C PRO A 418 -30.97 -4.10 -22.76
N CYS A 419 -30.13 -3.08 -23.01
CA CYS A 419 -30.58 -1.88 -23.72
C CYS A 419 -30.88 -2.15 -25.21
N ALA A 420 -30.10 -3.00 -25.87
CA ALA A 420 -30.38 -3.41 -27.25
C ALA A 420 -31.68 -4.25 -27.35
N LEU A 421 -31.94 -5.12 -26.37
CA LEU A 421 -33.19 -5.87 -26.29
C LEU A 421 -34.40 -4.97 -26.00
N VAL A 422 -34.27 -3.99 -25.11
CA VAL A 422 -35.33 -3.00 -24.84
C VAL A 422 -35.59 -2.13 -26.08
N ALA A 423 -34.55 -1.70 -26.80
CA ALA A 423 -34.71 -0.96 -28.06
C ALA A 423 -35.38 -1.79 -29.16
N LEU A 424 -35.04 -3.08 -29.27
CA LEU A 424 -35.68 -4.01 -30.23
C LEU A 424 -37.13 -4.30 -29.87
N VAL A 425 -37.45 -4.44 -28.58
CA VAL A 425 -38.84 -4.63 -28.11
C VAL A 425 -39.67 -3.36 -28.34
N LEU A 426 -39.11 -2.17 -28.11
CA LEU A 426 -39.80 -0.91 -28.41
C LEU A 426 -40.01 -0.70 -29.91
N LEU A 427 -39.06 -1.10 -30.76
CA LEU A 427 -39.23 -1.07 -32.22
C LEU A 427 -40.30 -2.06 -32.69
N ALA A 428 -40.38 -3.25 -32.08
CA ALA A 428 -41.39 -4.25 -32.40
C ALA A 428 -42.81 -3.89 -31.91
N LEU A 429 -42.93 -3.02 -30.91
CA LEU A 429 -44.22 -2.51 -30.41
C LEU A 429 -44.71 -1.27 -31.19
N CYS A 430 -43.86 -0.66 -32.01
CA CYS A 430 -44.17 0.51 -32.84
C CYS A 430 -44.43 0.16 -34.32
N LEU A 431 -44.28 -1.11 -34.71
CA LEU A 431 -44.67 -1.68 -36.00
C LEU A 431 -45.95 -2.50 -35.81
#